data_AF-A0A845XKR7-F1
#
_entry.id   AF-A0A845XKR7-F1
#
_cell.length_a   1.000
_cell.length_b   1.000
_cell.length_c   1.000
_cell.angle_alpha   90.00
_cell.angle_beta   90.00
_cell.angle_gamma   90.00
#
_symmetry.space_group_name_H-M   'P 1'
#
loop_
_entity.id
_entity.type
_entity.pdbx_description
1 polymer ?
#
loop_
_entity_poly.entity_id
_entity_poly.type
_entity_poly.pdbx_seq_one_letter_code
_entity_poly.pdbx_strand_id
1 'polypeptide(L)' 'MALFPPGKGGGEGVAYGYKGKGVLIHTVTEGNGMPMAYSTTPANGSEPEQVIPLLDSIALCYR' A
#
# COMPACT_ATOMS: atom_id res chain seq x y z
N MET A 1 9.74 -24.01 -6.90
CA MET A 1 8.58 -23.76 -6.01
C MET A 1 8.99 -22.67 -5.02
N ALA A 2 8.26 -21.55 -4.96
CA ALA A 2 8.66 -20.43 -4.11
C ALA A 2 8.44 -20.78 -2.63
N LEU A 3 9.50 -20.66 -1.83
CA LEU A 3 9.53 -21.02 -0.39
C LEU A 3 8.60 -20.16 0.48
N PHE A 4 8.11 -19.05 -0.07
CA PHE A 4 7.19 -18.10 0.57
C PHE A 4 6.20 -17.62 -0.50
N PRO A 5 5.00 -18.20 -0.59
CA PRO A 5 3.99 -17.69 -1.51
C PRO A 5 3.66 -16.24 -1.12
N PRO A 6 3.51 -15.31 -2.09
CA PRO A 6 3.10 -13.95 -1.78
C PRO A 6 1.75 -13.98 -1.05
N GLY A 7 1.67 -13.27 0.07
CA GLY A 7 0.41 -13.08 0.79
C GLY A 7 -0.62 -12.35 -0.07
N LYS A 8 -1.91 -12.51 0.26
CA LYS A 8 -2.99 -11.77 -0.42
C LYS A 8 -2.81 -10.26 -0.17
N GLY A 9 -2.36 -9.55 -1.20
CA GLY A 9 -2.29 -8.09 -1.23
C GLY A 9 -0.98 -7.49 -0.71
N GLY A 10 -0.55 -6.40 -1.38
CA GLY A 10 0.45 -5.44 -0.90
C GLY A 10 1.86 -5.55 -1.49
N GLY A 11 2.17 -6.62 -2.21
CA GLY A 11 3.44 -6.80 -2.92
C GLY A 11 3.32 -6.68 -4.44
N GLU A 12 2.18 -6.25 -4.97
CA GLU A 12 1.98 -6.09 -6.42
C GLU A 12 2.97 -5.03 -6.93
N GLY A 13 3.87 -5.46 -7.82
CA GLY A 13 5.00 -4.64 -8.30
C GLY A 13 6.33 -4.85 -7.55
N VAL A 14 6.33 -5.60 -6.44
CA VAL A 14 7.58 -6.10 -5.84
C VAL A 14 8.06 -7.25 -6.72
N ALA A 15 8.94 -6.93 -7.68
CA ALA A 15 9.42 -7.88 -8.68
C ALA A 15 9.96 -9.20 -8.09
N TYR A 16 10.47 -9.17 -6.85
CA TYR A 16 10.91 -10.33 -6.10
C TYR A 16 10.96 -10.06 -4.59
N GLY A 17 10.49 -11.00 -3.77
CA GLY A 17 10.58 -10.94 -2.31
C GLY A 17 11.95 -11.41 -1.80
N TYR A 18 12.94 -10.50 -1.78
CA TYR A 18 14.28 -10.80 -1.27
C TYR A 18 14.72 -9.80 -0.20
N LYS A 19 15.69 -10.22 0.63
CA LYS A 19 16.28 -9.39 1.68
C LYS A 19 16.77 -8.06 1.10
N GLY A 20 16.36 -6.94 1.73
CA GLY A 20 16.73 -5.58 1.30
C GLY A 20 15.76 -4.91 0.34
N LYS A 21 14.64 -5.55 -0.03
CA LYS A 21 13.51 -4.88 -0.70
C LYS A 21 12.54 -4.33 0.33
N GLY A 22 12.25 -3.04 0.22
CA GLY A 22 11.27 -2.35 1.05
C GLY A 22 9.88 -2.41 0.45
N VAL A 23 8.88 -2.42 1.32
CA VAL A 23 7.50 -2.08 1.02
C VAL A 23 7.18 -0.78 1.74
N LEU A 24 6.32 0.04 1.15
CA LEU A 24 5.74 1.22 1.78
C LEU A 24 4.31 0.89 2.19
N ILE A 25 3.95 1.32 3.40
CA ILE A 25 2.58 1.23 3.90
C ILE A 25 2.07 2.65 4.01
N HIS A 26 1.08 2.99 3.19
CA HIS A 26 0.39 4.27 3.22
C HIS A 26 -0.87 4.10 4.04
N THR A 27 -1.09 4.95 5.04
CA THR A 27 -2.31 4.92 5.86
C THR A 27 -2.94 6.30 5.89
N VAL A 28 -4.23 6.39 5.58
CA VAL A 28 -5.02 7.60 5.84
C VAL A 28 -5.73 7.41 7.17
N THR A 29 -5.53 8.35 8.07
CA THR A 29 -6.20 8.39 9.37
C THR A 29 -7.05 9.64 9.50
N GLU A 30 -8.18 9.52 10.17
CA GLU A 30 -8.94 10.69 10.63
C GLU A 30 -8.15 11.44 11.72
N GLY A 31 -8.55 12.68 12.06
CA GLY A 31 -7.86 13.53 13.04
C GLY A 31 -7.70 12.94 14.45
N ASN A 32 -8.54 11.95 14.81
CA ASN A 32 -8.46 11.22 16.09
C ASN A 32 -7.60 9.94 16.02
N GLY A 33 -6.96 9.66 14.88
CA GLY A 33 -6.10 8.49 14.68
C GLY A 33 -6.82 7.22 14.23
N MET A 34 -8.11 7.27 13.88
CA MET A 34 -8.84 6.13 13.32
C MET A 34 -8.34 5.87 11.88
N PRO A 35 -7.84 4.66 11.55
CA PRO A 35 -7.44 4.33 10.19
C PRO A 35 -8.68 4.19 9.28
N MET A 36 -8.69 4.94 8.19
CA MET A 36 -9.80 4.98 7.21
C MET A 36 -9.52 4.09 6.00
N ALA A 37 -8.29 4.10 5.53
CA ALA A 37 -7.82 3.25 4.43
C ALA A 37 -6.30 3.04 4.54
N TYR A 38 -5.84 1.93 3.99
CA TYR A 38 -4.41 1.67 3.84
C TYR A 38 -4.13 1.06 2.47
N SER A 39 -2.92 1.28 1.97
CA SER A 39 -2.39 0.54 0.83
C SER A 39 -0.94 0.19 1.09
N THR A 40 -0.50 -0.93 0.50
CA THR A 40 0.89 -1.35 0.55
C THR A 40 1.42 -1.40 -0.87
N THR A 41 2.54 -0.73 -1.09
CA THR A 41 3.18 -0.61 -2.41
C THR A 41 4.65 -1.00 -2.32
N PRO A 42 5.28 -1.31 -3.46
CA PRO A 42 6.74 -1.42 -3.53
C PRO A 42 7.41 -0.07 -3.21
N ALA A 43 8.53 -0.11 -2.48
CA ALA A 43 9.30 1.09 -2.12
C ALA A 43 10.16 1.69 -3.25
N ASN A 44 9.84 1.38 -4.52
CA ASN A 44 10.60 1.83 -5.69
C ASN A 44 9.82 2.81 -6.59
N GLY A 45 8.62 3.24 -6.18
CA GLY A 45 7.78 4.16 -6.94
C GLY A 45 7.69 5.57 -6.35
N SER A 46 7.03 6.46 -7.08
CA SER A 46 6.73 7.83 -6.65
C SER A 46 5.63 7.84 -5.60
N GLU A 47 5.91 8.36 -4.41
CA GLU A 47 4.95 8.41 -3.31
C GLU A 47 3.65 9.17 -3.67
N PRO A 48 3.68 10.36 -4.31
CA PRO A 48 2.46 11.06 -4.70
C PRO A 48 1.55 10.25 -5.64
N GLU A 49 2.14 9.53 -6.60
CA GLU A 49 1.39 8.69 -7.54
C GLU A 49 0.74 7.49 -6.85
N GLN A 50 1.35 6.99 -5.79
CA GLN A 50 0.85 5.88 -4.99
C GLN A 50 -0.24 6.30 -3.99
N VAL A 51 -0.22 7.55 -3.52
CA VAL A 51 -1.20 8.10 -2.57
C VAL A 51 -2.52 8.49 -3.24
N ILE A 52 -2.51 8.94 -4.51
CA ILE A 52 -3.73 9.37 -5.21
C ILE A 52 -4.83 8.27 -5.22
N PRO A 53 -4.55 7.02 -5.62
CA PRO A 53 -5.55 5.95 -5.58
C PRO A 53 -6.09 5.67 -4.16
N LEU A 54 -5.26 5.86 -3.13
CA LEU A 54 -5.67 5.70 -1.74
C LEU A 54 -6.66 6.81 -1.34
N LEU A 55 -6.45 8.05 -1.79
CA LEU A 55 -7.38 9.15 -1.56
C LEU A 55 -8.71 8.95 -2.32
N ASP A 56 -8.66 8.43 -3.54
CA ASP A 56 -9.88 8.10 -4.30
C ASP A 56 -10.71 7.02 -3.59
N SER A 57 -10.05 6.05 -2.92
CA SER A 57 -10.74 4.98 -2.19
C SER A 57 -11.60 5.47 -1.01
N ILE A 58 -11.20 6.58 -0.37
CA ILE A 58 -11.96 7.17 0.75
C ILE A 58 -12.97 8.22 0.28
N ALA A 59 -12.73 8.88 -0.86
CA ALA A 59 -13.65 9.87 -1.43
C ALA A 59 -15.00 9.27 -1.84
N LEU A 60 -15.04 7.97 -2.16
CA LEU A 60 -16.26 7.23 -2.46
C LEU A 60 -17.14 6.96 -1.22
N CYS A 61 -16.58 6.97 0.00
CA CYS A 61 -17.33 6.69 1.23
C CYS A 61 -18.11 7.89 1.80
N TYR A 62 -17.92 9.11 1.25
CA TYR A 62 -18.58 10.34 1.73
C TYR A 62 -19.60 10.93 0.74
N ARG A 63 -20.09 10.14 -0.23
CA ARG A 63 -21.20 10.52 -1.11
C ARG A 63 -22.54 9.99 -0.63
#